data_AF-A0A4Q3V209-F1
#
_entry.id   AF-A0A4Q3V209-F1
#
_cell.length_a   1.000
_cell.length_b   1.000
_cell.length_c   1.000
_cell.angle_alpha   90.00
_cell.angle_beta   90.00
_cell.angle_gamma   90.00
#
_symmetry.space_group_name_H-M   'P 1'
#
loop_
_entity.id
_entity.type
_entity.pdbx_description
1 polymer ?
#
loop_
_entity_poly.entity_id
_entity_poly.type
_entity_poly.pdbx_seq_one_letter_code
_entity_poly.pdbx_strand_id
1 'polypeptide(L)'
;MKRTLLLLALCLATQASAEPAFLETFKKTYALKSGTKLADSQCNLCHAGPPKRNVYGRALSEAMVGGKVTAAVLHSIDARDSDGDGATNADEIAAGTLPGDPTSFPPKTVAPPAGNAPQSEPTDVVPKHSGHPLIIHFPIALFLFGAFLDRLGVRQGDEGLRRGALLTMSGGSMTSLLAVATGVVAALRLGYSLTPGEPVFTHLILGIMATLAMLGATAQRKRSANSVATLVTIVLAAVLVMAAGHFGGALVYDR
;
A
#
# COMPACT_ATOMS: atom_id res chain seq x y z
N MET A 1 30.80 -31.54 21.70
CA MET A 1 29.80 -32.01 22.70
C MET A 1 29.33 -30.81 23.52
N LYS A 2 28.01 -30.58 23.57
CA LYS A 2 27.26 -29.85 24.61
C LYS A 2 27.50 -28.32 24.66
N ARG A 3 26.53 -27.40 24.56
CA ARG A 3 25.04 -27.40 24.62
C ARG A 3 24.60 -26.08 23.96
N THR A 4 23.74 -26.04 22.94
CA THR A 4 22.27 -26.04 23.05
C THR A 4 21.74 -24.97 24.03
N LEU A 5 21.35 -23.80 23.52
CA LEU A 5 20.37 -22.82 24.04
C LEU A 5 20.55 -21.54 23.19
N LEU A 6 19.59 -20.88 22.56
CA LEU A 6 18.13 -21.01 22.55
C LEU A 6 17.71 -20.37 21.21
N LEU A 7 17.30 -21.19 20.25
CA LEU A 7 16.51 -20.74 19.11
C LEU A 7 15.13 -20.41 19.65
N LEU A 8 14.87 -19.14 19.93
CA LEU A 8 13.51 -18.62 20.02
C LEU A 8 13.32 -17.68 18.82
N ALA A 9 13.23 -18.29 17.64
CA ALA A 9 12.56 -17.66 16.52
C ALA A 9 11.09 -17.54 16.92
N LEU A 10 10.77 -16.43 17.57
CA LEU A 10 9.43 -16.08 17.97
C LEU A 10 8.66 -15.71 16.70
N CYS A 11 8.22 -16.72 15.95
CA CYS A 11 7.07 -16.60 15.07
C CYS A 11 5.84 -16.42 15.97
N LEU A 12 5.66 -15.20 16.50
CA LEU A 12 4.31 -14.72 16.78
C LEU A 12 3.64 -14.58 15.42
N ALA A 13 3.06 -15.68 14.93
CA ALA A 13 1.87 -15.56 14.13
C ALA A 13 0.80 -15.01 15.09
N THR A 14 0.83 -13.69 15.28
CA THR A 14 -0.38 -12.99 15.69
C THR A 14 -1.43 -13.45 14.70
N GLN A 15 -2.47 -14.09 15.21
CA GLN A 15 -3.75 -14.18 14.51
C GLN A 15 -4.14 -12.73 14.25
N ALA A 16 -3.69 -12.20 13.13
CA ALA A 16 -4.15 -10.92 12.64
C ALA A 16 -5.57 -11.20 12.18
N SER A 17 -6.52 -11.07 13.10
CA SER A 17 -7.90 -10.80 12.75
C SER A 17 -7.85 -9.46 12.03
N ALA A 18 -7.58 -9.51 10.73
CA ALA A 18 -7.37 -8.35 9.89
C ALA A 18 -8.71 -7.73 9.48
N GLU A 19 -9.62 -7.64 10.45
CA GLU A 19 -10.71 -6.70 10.30
C GLU A 19 -10.14 -5.31 10.61
N PRO A 20 -10.11 -4.39 9.62
CA PRO A 20 -9.60 -3.06 9.87
C PRO A 20 -10.46 -2.41 10.97
N ALA A 21 -9.84 -1.71 11.93
CA ALA A 21 -10.53 -1.07 13.06
C ALA A 21 -11.72 -0.15 12.62
N PHE A 22 -11.69 0.30 11.37
CA PHE A 22 -12.77 1.03 10.71
C PHE A 22 -14.03 0.19 10.52
N LEU A 23 -13.91 -1.06 10.06
CA LEU A 23 -15.06 -1.95 9.82
C LEU A 23 -15.73 -2.34 11.15
N GLU A 24 -14.93 -2.58 12.19
CA GLU A 24 -15.45 -2.79 13.55
C GLU A 24 -16.25 -1.59 14.06
N THR A 25 -15.72 -0.38 13.86
CA THR A 25 -16.42 0.85 14.25
C THR A 25 -17.73 1.02 13.48
N PHE A 26 -17.73 0.70 12.19
CA PHE A 26 -18.93 0.72 11.35
C PHE A 26 -19.97 -0.29 11.82
N LYS A 27 -19.59 -1.56 11.99
CA LYS A 27 -20.47 -2.64 12.48
C LYS A 27 -21.10 -2.30 13.82
N LYS A 28 -20.32 -1.73 14.73
CA LYS A 28 -20.79 -1.32 16.06
C LYS A 28 -21.74 -0.12 15.99
N THR A 29 -21.50 0.82 15.09
CA THR A 29 -22.31 2.04 14.97
C THR A 29 -23.70 1.73 14.42
N TYR A 30 -23.79 0.89 13.39
CA TYR A 30 -25.07 0.59 12.71
C TYR A 30 -25.71 -0.75 13.10
N ALA A 31 -25.10 -1.52 14.01
CA ALA A 31 -25.60 -2.81 14.50
C ALA A 31 -26.07 -3.74 13.34
N LEU A 32 -25.15 -4.02 12.41
CA LEU A 32 -25.48 -4.70 11.15
C LEU A 32 -26.20 -6.03 11.34
N LYS A 33 -27.27 -6.22 10.56
CA LYS A 33 -27.98 -7.50 10.46
C LYS A 33 -27.20 -8.47 9.57
N SER A 34 -26.87 -9.64 10.11
CA SER A 34 -26.19 -10.72 9.37
C SER A 34 -27.03 -11.21 8.18
N GLY A 35 -26.37 -11.63 7.10
CA GLY A 35 -27.02 -12.15 5.89
C GLY A 35 -27.52 -11.08 4.92
N THR A 36 -27.03 -9.84 5.03
CA THR A 36 -27.29 -8.74 4.10
C THR A 36 -26.08 -8.51 3.19
N LYS A 37 -26.31 -7.96 1.98
CA LYS A 37 -25.21 -7.58 1.06
C LYS A 37 -24.20 -6.66 1.76
N LEU A 38 -24.71 -5.77 2.61
CA LEU A 38 -23.90 -4.88 3.44
C LEU A 38 -23.02 -5.65 4.44
N ALA A 39 -23.57 -6.61 5.19
CA ALA A 39 -22.80 -7.40 6.15
C ALA A 39 -21.69 -8.24 5.47
N ASP A 40 -21.94 -8.71 4.25
CA ASP A 40 -21.01 -9.55 3.49
C ASP A 40 -19.97 -8.75 2.69
N SER A 41 -20.17 -7.43 2.54
CA SER A 41 -19.35 -6.58 1.68
C SER A 41 -17.95 -6.29 2.22
N GLN A 42 -17.72 -6.40 3.54
CA GLN A 42 -16.42 -6.18 4.20
C GLN A 42 -15.68 -4.93 3.68
N CYS A 43 -14.56 -5.11 2.98
CA CYS A 43 -13.77 -4.03 2.39
C CYS A 43 -14.52 -3.29 1.27
N ASN A 44 -15.41 -3.97 0.54
CA ASN A 44 -16.14 -3.39 -0.59
C ASN A 44 -17.21 -2.39 -0.17
N LEU A 45 -17.55 -2.33 1.13
CA LEU A 45 -18.36 -1.25 1.69
C LEU A 45 -17.75 0.13 1.40
N CYS A 46 -16.45 0.27 1.59
CA CYS A 46 -15.73 1.54 1.41
C CYS A 46 -14.82 1.54 0.17
N HIS A 47 -14.58 0.38 -0.46
CA HIS A 47 -13.62 0.23 -1.56
C HIS A 47 -14.27 -0.36 -2.82
N ALA A 48 -13.80 0.09 -3.98
CA ALA A 48 -14.14 -0.50 -5.28
C ALA A 48 -13.09 -1.55 -5.72
N GLY A 49 -12.29 -2.05 -4.78
CA GLY A 49 -11.06 -2.80 -5.01
C GLY A 49 -9.92 -2.22 -4.16
N PRO A 50 -9.60 -2.80 -3.00
CA PRO A 50 -8.60 -2.24 -2.09
C PRO A 50 -7.26 -1.98 -2.79
N PRO A 51 -6.63 -0.79 -2.58
CA PRO A 51 -7.00 0.26 -1.64
C PRO A 51 -7.94 1.35 -2.20
N LYS A 52 -8.43 1.25 -3.44
CA LYS A 52 -9.24 2.30 -4.08
C LYS A 52 -10.60 2.46 -3.38
N ARG A 53 -10.89 3.64 -2.84
CA ARG A 53 -12.20 3.93 -2.20
C ARG A 53 -13.32 4.04 -3.25
N ASN A 54 -14.50 3.49 -2.95
CA ASN A 54 -15.72 3.72 -3.74
C ASN A 54 -16.29 5.12 -3.44
N VAL A 55 -17.44 5.47 -4.01
CA VAL A 55 -18.04 6.81 -3.82
C VAL A 55 -18.36 7.08 -2.35
N TYR A 56 -18.94 6.12 -1.64
CA TYR A 56 -19.19 6.20 -0.19
C TYR A 56 -17.91 6.37 0.63
N GLY A 57 -16.89 5.55 0.37
CA GLY A 57 -15.62 5.60 1.08
C GLY A 57 -14.89 6.93 0.88
N ARG A 58 -15.07 7.61 -0.27
CA ARG A 58 -14.55 8.97 -0.49
C ARG A 58 -15.32 10.01 0.33
N ALA A 59 -16.65 9.96 0.32
CA ALA A 59 -17.48 10.84 1.15
C ALA A 59 -17.16 10.69 2.64
N LEU A 60 -16.92 9.46 3.09
CA LEU A 60 -16.48 9.19 4.46
C LEU A 60 -15.08 9.75 4.73
N SER A 61 -14.13 9.57 3.80
CA SER A 61 -12.78 10.11 3.93
C SER A 61 -12.74 11.64 4.00
N GLU A 62 -13.61 12.33 3.26
CA GLU A 62 -13.74 13.79 3.32
C GLU A 62 -14.29 14.26 4.68
N ALA A 63 -15.16 13.48 5.30
CA ALA A 63 -15.74 13.78 6.61
C ALA A 63 -14.84 13.40 7.80
N MET A 64 -13.78 12.62 7.58
CA MET A 64 -12.89 12.16 8.63
C MET A 64 -12.03 13.30 9.20
N VAL A 65 -12.06 13.45 10.51
CA VAL A 65 -11.18 14.36 11.25
C VAL A 65 -10.08 13.56 11.93
N GLY A 66 -8.81 13.83 11.59
CA GLY A 66 -7.65 13.19 12.22
C GLY A 66 -7.42 11.72 11.83
N GLY A 67 -7.86 11.30 10.64
CA GLY A 67 -7.57 9.97 10.09
C GLY A 67 -8.29 8.81 10.76
N LYS A 68 -9.30 9.08 11.61
CA LYS A 68 -10.08 8.07 12.33
C LYS A 68 -11.54 8.06 11.89
N VAL A 69 -12.08 6.88 11.62
CA VAL A 69 -13.53 6.69 11.50
C VAL A 69 -14.08 6.57 12.92
N THR A 70 -15.02 7.43 13.26
CA THR A 70 -15.76 7.42 14.52
C THR A 70 -17.25 7.35 14.22
N ALA A 71 -18.07 6.95 15.19
CA ALA A 71 -19.52 6.98 15.04
C ALA A 71 -20.04 8.38 14.61
N ALA A 72 -19.44 9.45 15.14
CA ALA A 72 -19.81 10.82 14.76
C ALA A 72 -19.49 11.15 13.29
N VAL A 73 -18.36 10.65 12.77
CA VAL A 73 -17.98 10.83 11.36
C VAL A 73 -18.88 10.00 10.44
N LEU A 74 -19.28 8.79 10.86
CA LEU A 74 -20.21 7.95 10.11
C LEU A 74 -21.59 8.63 10.00
N HIS A 75 -22.12 9.10 11.14
CA HIS A 75 -23.41 9.79 11.17
C HIS A 75 -23.41 11.16 10.47
N SER A 76 -22.24 11.80 10.26
CA SER A 76 -22.20 13.09 9.58
C SER A 76 -22.51 13.00 8.08
N ILE A 77 -22.41 11.81 7.49
CA ILE A 77 -22.73 11.55 6.07
C ILE A 77 -24.03 10.76 5.88
N ASP A 78 -24.77 10.43 6.95
CA ASP A 78 -25.98 9.61 6.89
C ASP A 78 -27.04 10.15 5.90
N ALA A 79 -27.20 11.46 5.85
CA ALA A 79 -28.18 12.13 5.00
C ALA A 79 -27.70 12.35 3.55
N ARG A 80 -26.46 11.97 3.21
CA ARG A 80 -25.95 12.05 1.83
C ARG A 80 -26.46 10.85 1.04
N ASP A 81 -26.74 11.07 -0.23
CA ASP A 81 -26.87 10.04 -1.25
C ASP A 81 -25.54 10.01 -2.01
N SER A 82 -24.66 9.05 -1.66
CA SER A 82 -23.27 9.08 -2.13
C SER A 82 -23.10 8.55 -3.55
N ASP A 83 -23.98 7.66 -4.01
CA ASP A 83 -23.95 7.06 -5.33
C ASP A 83 -25.02 7.61 -6.30
N GLY A 84 -25.92 8.45 -5.80
CA GLY A 84 -26.90 9.19 -6.58
C GLY A 84 -28.10 8.35 -6.98
N ASP A 85 -28.39 7.24 -6.30
CA ASP A 85 -29.49 6.34 -6.64
C ASP A 85 -30.86 6.80 -6.07
N GLY A 86 -30.85 7.87 -5.26
CA GLY A 86 -32.02 8.48 -4.64
C GLY A 86 -32.37 7.94 -3.26
N ALA A 87 -31.57 7.05 -2.66
CA ALA A 87 -31.63 6.68 -1.25
C ALA A 87 -30.50 7.35 -0.47
N THR A 88 -30.73 7.66 0.81
CA THR A 88 -29.65 8.17 1.66
C THR A 88 -28.77 7.01 2.14
N ASN A 89 -27.51 7.31 2.45
CA ASN A 89 -26.58 6.33 3.02
C ASN A 89 -27.18 5.60 4.22
N ALA A 90 -27.89 6.32 5.10
CA ALA A 90 -28.56 5.73 6.26
C ALA A 90 -29.71 4.79 5.87
N ASP A 91 -30.51 5.16 4.87
CA ASP A 91 -31.61 4.33 4.38
C ASP A 91 -31.10 3.01 3.79
N GLU A 92 -30.03 3.09 3.02
CA GLU A 92 -29.37 1.92 2.43
C GLU A 92 -28.74 1.02 3.50
N ILE A 93 -28.04 1.62 4.46
CA ILE A 93 -27.44 0.89 5.58
C ILE A 93 -28.52 0.17 6.40
N ALA A 94 -29.65 0.84 6.67
CA ALA A 94 -30.78 0.25 7.38
C ALA A 94 -31.45 -0.87 6.57
N ALA A 95 -31.49 -0.75 5.25
CA ALA A 95 -32.00 -1.77 4.33
C ALA A 95 -31.01 -2.92 4.06
N GLY A 96 -29.76 -2.81 4.51
CA GLY A 96 -28.71 -3.81 4.26
C GLY A 96 -28.19 -3.78 2.82
N THR A 97 -28.35 -2.65 2.14
CA THR A 97 -27.84 -2.37 0.80
C THR A 97 -26.55 -1.52 0.87
N LEU A 98 -25.96 -1.14 -0.26
CA LEU A 98 -24.56 -0.67 -0.29
C LEU A 98 -24.51 0.80 -0.70
N PRO A 99 -24.15 1.72 0.21
CA PRO A 99 -24.24 3.16 -0.02
C PRO A 99 -23.26 3.75 -1.04
N GLY A 100 -22.50 2.88 -1.72
CA GLY A 100 -21.56 3.25 -2.75
C GLY A 100 -21.69 2.43 -4.02
N ASP A 101 -22.82 1.74 -4.20
CA ASP A 101 -23.16 0.93 -5.35
C ASP A 101 -24.58 1.27 -5.82
N PRO A 102 -24.74 2.05 -6.91
CA PRO A 102 -26.05 2.53 -7.36
C PRO A 102 -26.94 1.41 -7.92
N THR A 103 -26.43 0.18 -7.99
CA THR A 103 -27.20 -1.01 -8.35
C THR A 103 -27.71 -1.79 -7.13
N SER A 104 -27.36 -1.33 -5.93
CA SER A 104 -27.72 -1.93 -4.65
C SER A 104 -28.53 -0.95 -3.81
N PHE A 105 -29.78 -0.72 -4.22
CA PHE A 105 -30.74 0.18 -3.58
C PHE A 105 -31.80 -0.56 -2.77
N PRO A 106 -32.42 0.08 -1.75
CA PRO A 106 -33.60 -0.43 -1.07
C PRO A 106 -34.79 -0.58 -2.05
N PRO A 107 -35.69 -1.55 -1.83
CA PRO A 107 -36.91 -1.67 -2.63
C PRO A 107 -37.77 -0.40 -2.46
N LYS A 108 -37.82 0.44 -3.50
CA LYS A 108 -38.51 1.75 -3.45
C LYS A 108 -40.02 1.57 -3.28
N THR A 109 -40.60 2.31 -2.32
CA THR A 109 -41.96 2.85 -2.50
C THR A 109 -41.79 4.27 -3.04
N VAL A 110 -42.35 4.53 -4.23
CA VAL A 110 -42.46 5.82 -4.94
C VAL A 110 -41.29 6.21 -5.88
N ALA A 111 -41.71 6.75 -7.03
CA ALA A 111 -41.04 6.90 -8.33
C ALA A 111 -39.80 7.82 -8.37
N PRO A 112 -38.90 7.64 -9.38
CA PRO A 112 -37.65 8.41 -9.50
C PRO A 112 -37.90 9.87 -9.95
N PRO A 113 -37.18 10.87 -9.40
CA PRO A 113 -37.00 12.13 -10.10
C PRO A 113 -36.01 11.93 -11.25
N ALA A 114 -36.40 12.37 -12.44
CA ALA A 114 -35.51 12.51 -13.58
C ALA A 114 -34.44 13.58 -13.27
N GLY A 115 -33.17 13.18 -13.22
CA GLY A 115 -32.08 14.10 -12.87
C GLY A 115 -30.70 13.56 -13.18
N ASN A 116 -30.36 13.57 -14.47
CA ASN A 116 -29.04 13.39 -15.10
C ASN A 116 -28.34 12.02 -14.93
N ALA A 117 -28.26 11.33 -16.07
CA ALA A 117 -27.50 10.10 -16.25
C ALA A 117 -26.06 10.20 -15.70
N PRO A 118 -25.51 9.10 -15.15
CA PRO A 118 -24.11 9.07 -14.77
C PRO A 118 -23.25 9.37 -16.00
N GLN A 119 -22.45 10.44 -15.91
CA GLN A 119 -21.34 10.62 -16.85
C GLN A 119 -20.40 9.43 -16.63
N SER A 120 -20.35 8.53 -17.60
CA SER A 120 -19.31 7.51 -17.66
C SER A 120 -17.96 8.23 -17.69
N GLU A 121 -17.15 8.05 -16.64
CA GLU A 121 -15.74 8.43 -16.73
C GLU A 121 -15.14 7.77 -17.99
N PRO A 122 -14.28 8.48 -18.75
CA PRO A 122 -13.59 7.87 -19.87
C PRO A 122 -12.87 6.64 -19.36
N THR A 123 -13.20 5.47 -19.92
CA THR A 123 -12.46 4.25 -19.69
C THR A 123 -11.07 4.43 -20.28
N ASP A 124 -10.15 4.98 -19.48
CA ASP A 124 -8.73 4.93 -19.79
C ASP A 124 -8.36 3.45 -19.99
N VAL A 125 -8.03 3.11 -21.23
CA VAL A 125 -7.62 1.76 -21.70
C VAL A 125 -6.36 1.29 -20.96
N VAL A 126 -5.74 2.17 -20.17
CA VAL A 126 -4.65 1.86 -19.27
C VAL A 126 -5.14 2.08 -17.83
N PRO A 127 -5.20 1.03 -16.99
CA PRO A 127 -5.28 1.13 -15.55
C PRO A 127 -4.63 2.40 -14.94
N LYS A 128 -5.44 3.32 -14.36
CA LYS A 128 -4.96 4.45 -13.54
C LYS A 128 -4.21 4.00 -12.26
N HIS A 129 -4.16 2.70 -11.99
CA HIS A 129 -3.48 2.10 -10.86
C HIS A 129 -1.99 1.98 -11.19
N SER A 130 -1.18 2.78 -10.49
CA SER A 130 0.28 2.72 -10.58
C SER A 130 0.74 1.30 -10.26
N GLY A 131 1.22 0.55 -11.26
CA GLY A 131 1.91 -0.72 -11.05
C GLY A 131 3.27 -0.58 -10.36
N HIS A 132 3.69 0.66 -10.06
CA HIS A 132 4.97 0.97 -9.43
C HIS A 132 5.14 0.29 -8.05
N PRO A 133 4.17 0.28 -7.12
CA PRO A 133 4.29 -0.48 -5.86
C PRO A 133 4.38 -2.01 -6.06
N LEU A 134 3.92 -2.55 -7.19
CA LEU A 134 4.11 -3.98 -7.50
C LEU A 134 5.56 -4.27 -7.94
N ILE A 135 6.17 -3.33 -8.66
CA ILE A 135 7.53 -3.48 -9.22
C ILE A 135 8.62 -3.25 -8.16
N ILE A 136 8.38 -2.42 -7.14
CA ILE A 136 9.41 -2.05 -6.14
C ILE A 136 9.84 -3.19 -5.21
N HIS A 137 8.98 -4.16 -4.94
CA HIS A 137 9.29 -5.21 -3.95
C HIS A 137 10.38 -6.15 -4.46
N PHE A 138 10.44 -6.37 -5.77
CA PHE A 138 11.38 -7.31 -6.39
C PHE A 138 12.85 -6.87 -6.24
N PRO A 139 13.26 -5.64 -6.66
CA PRO A 139 14.63 -5.16 -6.45
C PRO A 139 15.05 -5.11 -4.98
N ILE A 140 14.14 -4.68 -4.09
CA ILE A 140 14.40 -4.54 -2.65
C ILE A 140 14.65 -5.92 -2.03
N ALA A 141 13.72 -6.86 -2.23
CA ALA A 141 13.84 -8.20 -1.66
C ALA A 141 15.09 -8.92 -2.20
N LEU A 142 15.34 -8.82 -3.50
CA LEU A 142 16.49 -9.45 -4.13
C LEU A 142 17.80 -8.87 -3.57
N PHE A 143 17.93 -7.56 -3.45
CA PHE A 143 19.13 -6.94 -2.90
C PHE A 143 19.37 -7.28 -1.43
N LEU A 144 18.35 -7.15 -0.57
CA LEU A 144 18.48 -7.42 0.87
C LEU A 144 18.71 -8.91 1.15
N PHE A 145 18.08 -9.80 0.38
CA PHE A 145 18.37 -11.23 0.46
C PHE A 145 19.80 -11.54 0.04
N GLY A 146 20.28 -10.93 -1.06
CA GLY A 146 21.69 -11.03 -1.47
C GLY A 146 22.65 -10.56 -0.38
N ALA A 147 22.37 -9.43 0.26
CA ALA A 147 23.17 -8.91 1.38
C ALA A 147 23.16 -9.87 2.59
N PHE A 148 22.02 -10.49 2.89
CA PHE A 148 21.92 -11.52 3.94
C PHE A 148 22.78 -12.75 3.61
N LEU A 149 22.65 -13.29 2.39
CA LEU A 149 23.46 -14.41 1.92
C LEU A 149 24.95 -14.09 1.98
N ASP A 150 25.33 -12.85 1.66
CA ASP A 150 26.71 -12.41 1.74
C ASP A 150 27.26 -12.54 3.17
N ARG A 151 26.50 -12.08 4.16
CA ARG A 151 26.89 -12.18 5.57
C ARG A 151 26.91 -13.61 6.07
N LEU A 152 25.96 -14.43 5.62
CA LEU A 152 25.92 -15.85 5.94
C LEU A 152 27.12 -16.58 5.36
N GLY A 153 27.49 -16.29 4.10
CA GLY A 153 28.63 -16.88 3.42
C GLY A 153 29.97 -16.48 4.04
N VAL A 154 30.12 -15.24 4.49
CA VAL A 154 31.32 -14.82 5.26
C VAL A 154 31.43 -15.57 6.58
N ARG A 155 30.32 -15.78 7.31
CA ARG A 155 30.32 -16.53 8.57
C ARG A 155 30.60 -18.02 8.40
N GLN A 156 30.09 -18.61 7.32
CA GLN A 156 30.26 -20.04 7.04
C GLN A 156 31.55 -20.35 6.29
N GLY A 157 32.26 -19.34 5.78
CA GLY A 157 33.40 -19.55 4.88
C GLY A 157 32.99 -20.14 3.52
N ASP A 158 31.71 -20.04 3.14
CA ASP A 158 31.16 -20.63 1.92
C ASP A 158 31.30 -19.66 0.74
N GLU A 159 32.20 -20.00 -0.18
CA GLU A 159 32.45 -19.22 -1.39
C GLU A 159 31.30 -19.30 -2.41
N GLY A 160 30.56 -20.42 -2.44
CA GLY A 160 29.38 -20.57 -3.28
C GLY A 160 28.27 -19.62 -2.84
N LEU A 161 28.03 -19.54 -1.54
CA LEU A 161 27.04 -18.62 -0.95
C LEU A 161 27.41 -17.15 -1.20
N ARG A 162 28.71 -16.82 -1.12
CA ARG A 162 29.24 -15.47 -1.42
C ARG A 162 29.12 -15.09 -2.89
N ARG A 163 29.26 -16.05 -3.82
CA ARG A 163 29.03 -15.82 -5.26
C ARG A 163 27.54 -15.63 -5.56
N GLY A 164 26.70 -16.47 -4.99
CA GLY A 164 25.24 -16.35 -5.08
C GLY A 164 24.78 -14.98 -4.58
N ALA A 165 25.24 -14.57 -3.40
CA ALA A 165 24.98 -13.27 -2.82
C ALA A 165 25.30 -12.11 -3.78
N LEU A 166 26.48 -12.13 -4.43
CA LEU A 166 26.88 -11.08 -5.36
C LEU A 166 25.98 -11.02 -6.60
N LEU A 167 25.56 -12.17 -7.14
CA LEU A 167 24.62 -12.23 -8.26
C LEU A 167 23.27 -11.66 -7.87
N THR A 168 22.74 -12.06 -6.70
CA THR A 168 21.47 -11.58 -6.18
C THR A 168 21.50 -10.07 -5.90
N MET A 169 22.56 -9.57 -5.24
CA MET A 169 22.77 -8.13 -5.02
C MET A 169 22.87 -7.36 -6.35
N SER A 170 23.60 -7.91 -7.32
CA SER A 170 23.72 -7.29 -8.65
C SER A 170 22.36 -7.18 -9.33
N GLY A 171 21.58 -8.26 -9.35
CA GLY A 171 20.22 -8.26 -9.91
C GLY A 171 19.32 -7.24 -9.23
N GLY A 172 19.32 -7.18 -7.90
CA GLY A 172 18.51 -6.22 -7.14
C GLY A 172 18.91 -4.77 -7.42
N SER A 173 20.21 -4.47 -7.39
CA SER A 173 20.72 -3.11 -7.66
C SER A 173 20.52 -2.63 -9.10
N MET A 174 20.55 -3.53 -10.09
CA MET A 174 20.31 -3.16 -11.48
C MET A 174 18.82 -2.97 -11.78
N THR A 175 17.97 -3.84 -11.24
CA THR A 175 16.52 -3.75 -11.45
C THR A 175 15.89 -2.57 -10.70
N SER A 176 16.54 -2.02 -9.66
CA SER A 176 16.06 -0.81 -8.99
C SER A 176 16.11 0.44 -9.89
N LEU A 177 16.94 0.47 -10.93
CA LEU A 177 16.91 1.52 -11.95
C LEU A 177 15.57 1.56 -12.69
N LEU A 178 15.02 0.38 -13.01
CA LEU A 178 13.69 0.26 -13.61
C LEU A 178 12.59 0.69 -12.64
N ALA A 179 12.77 0.41 -11.34
CA ALA A 179 11.84 0.90 -10.31
C ALA A 179 11.83 2.44 -10.29
N VAL A 180 12.99 3.10 -10.28
CA VAL A 180 13.05 4.59 -10.36
C VAL A 180 12.39 5.11 -11.63
N ALA A 181 12.71 4.54 -12.79
CA ALA A 181 12.14 4.97 -14.07
C ALA A 181 10.61 4.84 -14.10
N THR A 182 10.08 3.69 -13.67
CA THR A 182 8.62 3.46 -13.58
C THR A 182 7.95 4.37 -12.56
N GLY A 183 8.64 4.73 -11.48
CA GLY A 183 8.15 5.69 -10.47
C GLY A 183 8.01 7.10 -11.01
N VAL A 184 8.99 7.58 -11.79
CA VAL A 184 8.91 8.89 -12.46
C VAL A 184 7.76 8.93 -13.46
N VAL A 185 7.62 7.89 -14.29
CA VAL A 185 6.50 7.79 -15.25
C VAL A 185 5.16 7.79 -14.52
N ALA A 186 5.04 7.07 -13.41
CA ALA A 186 3.84 7.05 -12.57
C ALA A 186 3.53 8.43 -11.99
N ALA A 187 4.53 9.14 -11.45
CA ALA A 187 4.36 10.47 -10.90
C ALA A 187 3.83 11.47 -11.95
N LEU A 188 4.43 11.47 -13.14
CA LEU A 188 4.02 12.35 -14.24
C LEU A 188 2.60 12.02 -14.75
N ARG A 189 2.26 10.73 -14.87
CA ARG A 189 0.91 10.31 -15.30
C ARG A 189 -0.18 10.68 -14.29
N LEU A 190 0.16 10.72 -13.00
CA LEU A 190 -0.75 11.10 -11.93
C LEU A 190 -0.78 12.61 -11.67
N GLY A 191 -0.09 13.42 -12.50
CA GLY A 191 -0.11 14.88 -12.42
C GLY A 191 0.68 15.46 -11.23
N TYR A 192 1.60 14.71 -10.65
CA TYR A 192 2.43 15.21 -9.56
C TYR A 192 3.46 16.24 -10.06
N SER A 193 3.63 17.32 -9.31
CA SER A 193 4.73 18.26 -9.46
C SER A 193 6.02 17.66 -8.86
N LEU A 194 7.06 17.54 -9.68
CA LEU A 194 8.39 17.08 -9.23
C LEU A 194 9.23 18.25 -8.69
N THR A 195 8.65 19.05 -7.81
CA THR A 195 9.29 20.24 -7.23
C THR A 195 9.76 19.99 -5.80
N PRO A 196 10.87 20.61 -5.35
CA PRO A 196 11.31 20.53 -3.97
C PRO A 196 10.21 20.97 -2.99
N GLY A 197 10.03 20.21 -1.91
CA GLY A 197 8.99 20.45 -0.90
C GLY A 197 7.76 19.57 -1.03
N GLU A 198 7.51 19.00 -2.21
CA GLU A 198 6.41 18.06 -2.41
C GLU A 198 6.74 16.66 -1.85
N PRO A 199 5.78 15.95 -1.22
CA PRO A 199 6.02 14.59 -0.70
C PRO A 199 6.54 13.61 -1.77
N VAL A 200 6.07 13.77 -3.02
CA VAL A 200 6.48 12.94 -4.16
C VAL A 200 7.94 13.16 -4.55
N PHE A 201 8.42 14.39 -4.42
CA PHE A 201 9.80 14.74 -4.68
C PHE A 201 10.71 14.12 -3.62
N THR A 202 10.33 14.22 -2.34
CA THR A 202 11.06 13.58 -1.23
C THR A 202 11.16 12.07 -1.44
N HIS A 203 10.05 11.41 -1.79
CA HIS A 203 10.04 9.98 -2.10
C HIS A 203 10.97 9.62 -3.27
N LEU A 204 10.94 10.40 -4.36
CA LEU A 204 11.80 10.20 -5.53
C LEU A 204 13.29 10.31 -5.18
N ILE A 205 13.68 11.35 -4.45
CA ILE A 205 15.09 11.56 -4.05
C ILE A 205 15.56 10.41 -3.16
N LEU A 206 14.77 9.97 -2.19
CA LEU A 206 15.12 8.82 -1.35
C LEU A 206 15.26 7.54 -2.18
N GLY A 207 14.40 7.31 -3.17
CA GLY A 207 14.49 6.17 -4.08
C GLY A 207 15.75 6.18 -4.96
N ILE A 208 16.16 7.36 -5.45
CA ILE A 208 17.40 7.54 -6.21
C ILE A 208 18.61 7.29 -5.30
N MET A 209 18.63 7.88 -4.12
CA MET A 209 19.73 7.69 -3.15
C MET A 209 19.86 6.23 -2.71
N ALA A 210 18.74 5.55 -2.47
CA ALA A 210 18.73 4.12 -2.18
C ALA A 210 19.33 3.30 -3.33
N THR A 211 18.95 3.60 -4.58
CA THR A 211 19.48 2.93 -5.78
C THR A 211 20.99 3.13 -5.92
N LEU A 212 21.47 4.36 -5.72
CA LEU A 212 22.91 4.65 -5.76
C LEU A 212 23.67 3.92 -4.65
N ALA A 213 23.11 3.86 -3.43
CA ALA A 213 23.70 3.11 -2.33
C ALA A 213 23.75 1.60 -2.62
N MET A 214 22.69 1.04 -3.22
CA MET A 214 22.66 -0.37 -3.63
C MET A 214 23.72 -0.67 -4.70
N LEU A 215 23.82 0.15 -5.74
CA LEU A 215 24.84 0.03 -6.78
C LEU A 215 26.25 0.18 -6.20
N GLY A 216 26.44 1.14 -5.30
CA GLY A 216 27.71 1.39 -4.61
C GLY A 216 28.12 0.21 -3.74
N ALA A 217 27.21 -0.34 -2.94
CA ALA A 217 27.46 -1.53 -2.13
C ALA A 217 27.82 -2.75 -2.99
N THR A 218 27.09 -3.00 -4.09
CA THR A 218 27.42 -4.06 -5.05
C THR A 218 28.82 -3.85 -5.65
N ALA A 219 29.14 -2.63 -6.08
CA ALA A 219 30.45 -2.32 -6.67
C ALA A 219 31.60 -2.47 -5.67
N GLN A 220 31.43 -1.99 -4.43
CA GLN A 220 32.39 -2.20 -3.34
C GLN A 220 32.57 -3.69 -3.07
N ARG A 221 31.48 -4.46 -3.04
CA ARG A 221 31.51 -5.90 -2.77
C ARG A 221 32.24 -6.70 -3.85
N LYS A 222 32.22 -6.24 -5.10
CA LYS A 222 33.03 -6.80 -6.20
C LYS A 222 34.54 -6.60 -6.00
N ARG A 223 34.94 -5.51 -5.32
CA ARG A 223 36.35 -5.18 -5.06
C ARG A 223 36.88 -5.81 -3.78
N SER A 224 36.08 -5.83 -2.73
CA SER A 224 36.46 -6.40 -1.44
C SER A 224 35.27 -7.09 -0.79
N ALA A 225 35.46 -8.36 -0.45
CA ALA A 225 34.38 -9.17 0.11
C ALA A 225 34.03 -8.82 1.56
N ASN A 226 35.05 -8.44 2.35
CA ASN A 226 34.95 -8.30 3.80
C ASN A 226 35.24 -6.87 4.26
N SER A 227 34.86 -5.87 3.46
CA SER A 227 35.04 -4.47 3.83
C SER A 227 33.93 -3.99 4.77
N VAL A 228 34.33 -3.35 5.87
CA VAL A 228 33.41 -2.63 6.77
C VAL A 228 32.65 -1.54 6.00
N ALA A 229 33.30 -0.87 5.03
CA ALA A 229 32.67 0.14 4.19
C ALA A 229 31.49 -0.42 3.37
N THR A 230 31.62 -1.66 2.89
CA THR A 230 30.52 -2.37 2.20
C THR A 230 29.36 -2.63 3.13
N LEU A 231 29.62 -3.06 4.37
CA LEU A 231 28.56 -3.27 5.35
C LEU A 231 27.83 -1.96 5.67
N VAL A 232 28.57 -0.88 5.89
CA VAL A 232 28.00 0.46 6.15
C VAL A 232 27.12 0.89 4.99
N THR A 233 27.56 0.68 3.75
CA THR A 233 26.81 1.08 2.55
C THR A 233 25.55 0.23 2.35
N ILE A 234 25.60 -1.08 2.67
CA ILE A 234 24.42 -1.96 2.69
C ILE A 234 23.39 -1.49 3.72
N VAL A 235 23.84 -1.15 4.94
CA VAL A 235 22.94 -0.66 6.00
C VAL A 235 22.32 0.68 5.60
N LEU A 236 23.12 1.59 5.04
CA LEU A 236 22.63 2.85 4.49
C LEU A 236 21.56 2.63 3.41
N ALA A 237 21.81 1.70 2.47
CA ALA A 237 20.83 1.36 1.44
C ALA A 237 19.52 0.85 2.06
N ALA A 238 19.57 -0.04 3.05
CA ALA A 238 18.37 -0.53 3.73
C ALA A 238 17.58 0.59 4.44
N VAL A 239 18.27 1.51 5.12
CA VAL A 239 17.64 2.67 5.78
C VAL A 239 16.97 3.58 4.76
N LEU A 240 17.64 3.88 3.65
CA LEU A 240 17.08 4.71 2.58
C LEU A 240 15.86 4.05 1.93
N VAL A 241 15.88 2.73 1.73
CA VAL A 241 14.72 1.98 1.21
C VAL A 241 13.54 2.05 2.19
N MET A 242 13.77 1.88 3.49
CA MET A 242 12.71 2.00 4.50
C MET A 242 12.11 3.41 4.52
N ALA A 243 12.95 4.45 4.46
CA ALA A 243 12.50 5.84 4.39
C ALA A 243 11.70 6.10 3.10
N ALA A 244 12.20 5.65 1.93
CA ALA A 244 11.49 5.76 0.67
C ALA A 244 10.13 5.05 0.72
N GLY A 245 10.07 3.86 1.32
CA GLY A 245 8.83 3.11 1.52
C GLY A 245 7.82 3.84 2.41
N HIS A 246 8.28 4.46 3.51
CA HIS A 246 7.43 5.25 4.40
C HIS A 246 6.76 6.42 3.67
N PHE A 247 7.55 7.27 2.99
CA PHE A 247 7.00 8.39 2.22
C PHE A 247 6.19 7.92 0.99
N GLY A 248 6.56 6.79 0.39
CA GLY A 248 5.78 6.17 -0.68
C GLY A 248 4.40 5.71 -0.22
N GLY A 249 4.31 5.19 1.01
CA GLY A 249 3.03 4.86 1.64
C GLY A 249 2.18 6.10 1.90
N ALA A 250 2.77 7.17 2.43
CA ALA A 250 2.06 8.43 2.67
C ALA A 250 1.40 8.99 1.39
N LEU A 251 2.06 8.89 0.23
CA LEU A 251 1.50 9.30 -1.06
C LEU A 251 0.22 8.56 -1.46
N VAL A 252 0.04 7.33 -0.96
CA VAL A 252 -1.10 6.47 -1.27
C VAL A 252 -2.20 6.61 -0.22
N TYR A 253 -1.84 6.70 1.06
CA TYR A 253 -2.80 6.60 2.17
C TYR A 253 -3.23 7.95 2.75
N ASP A 254 -2.41 9.00 2.66
CA ASP A 254 -2.69 10.32 3.25
C ASP A 254 -3.39 11.28 2.27
N ARG A 255 -4.11 10.72 1.29
CA ARG A 255 -4.95 11.43 0.32
C ARG A 255 -6.43 11.34 0.65
#